data_AF-A0A6A7LI36-F1
#
_entry.id   AF-A0A6A7LI36-F1
#
_cell.length_a   1.000
_cell.length_b   1.000
_cell.length_c   1.000
_cell.angle_alpha   90.00
_cell.angle_beta   90.00
_cell.angle_gamma   90.00
#
_symmetry.space_group_name_H-M   'P 1'
#
loop_
_entity.id
_entity.type
_entity.pdbx_description
1 polymer ?
#
loop_
_entity_poly.entity_id
_entity_poly.type
_entity_poly.pdbx_seq_one_letter_code
_entity_poly.pdbx_strand_id
1 'polypeptide(L)'
;MTVHSKKFQLEERRRQVASMLAESMTEQEIADKLGVDRTTISRDVTILKKMSQQFVYDLAHSDLAYYYKQCLNGLEEAKRKAWLIFNRLTESSSSGAVKDSLLALKLTVDCNEAQFSLFKEGPAIMQIKWLEERLAHIESRESNQELRKEV
;
A
#
# COMPACT_ATOMS: atom_id res chain seq x y z
N MET A 1 -4.96 34.34 6.50
CA MET A 1 -3.85 33.35 6.40
C MET A 1 -3.85 32.28 7.52
N THR A 2 -4.94 32.11 8.30
CA THR A 2 -4.88 31.41 9.60
C THR A 2 -5.41 29.96 9.61
N VAL A 3 -6.16 29.55 8.59
CA VAL A 3 -6.86 28.24 8.58
C VAL A 3 -5.95 27.09 8.13
N HIS A 4 -5.03 27.34 7.20
CA HIS A 4 -4.11 26.30 6.69
C HIS A 4 -3.12 25.80 7.76
N SER A 5 -2.66 26.69 8.66
CA SER A 5 -1.71 26.35 9.71
C SER A 5 -2.28 25.37 10.76
N LYS A 6 -3.55 25.53 11.15
CA LYS A 6 -4.18 24.64 12.15
C LYS A 6 -4.45 23.24 11.63
N LYS A 7 -4.87 23.13 10.36
CA LYS A 7 -5.08 21.83 9.69
C LYS A 7 -3.77 21.07 9.59
N PHE A 8 -2.70 21.75 9.17
CA PHE A 8 -1.36 21.18 9.08
C PHE A 8 -0.84 20.69 10.44
N GLN A 9 -0.98 21.48 11.52
CA GLN A 9 -0.56 21.06 12.87
C GLN A 9 -1.29 19.81 13.37
N LEU A 10 -2.58 19.68 13.02
CA LEU A 10 -3.39 18.53 13.37
C LEU A 10 -3.01 17.27 12.57
N GLU A 11 -2.74 17.42 11.27
CA GLU A 11 -2.22 16.33 10.44
C GLU A 11 -0.84 15.88 10.89
N GLU A 12 0.06 16.81 11.19
CA GLU A 12 1.40 16.51 11.70
C GLU A 12 1.34 15.77 13.04
N ARG A 13 0.46 16.22 13.98
CA ARG A 13 0.24 15.51 15.24
C ARG A 13 -0.22 14.07 15.00
N ARG A 14 -1.19 13.85 14.10
CA ARG A 14 -1.66 12.50 13.76
C ARG A 14 -0.57 11.64 13.16
N ARG A 15 0.33 12.21 12.34
CA ARG A 15 1.49 11.48 11.81
C ARG A 15 2.43 11.04 12.93
N GLN A 16 2.68 11.91 13.90
CA GLN A 16 3.50 11.59 15.09
C GLN A 16 2.84 10.50 15.95
N VAL A 17 1.54 10.61 16.21
CA VAL A 17 0.77 9.58 16.93
C VAL A 17 0.84 8.24 16.21
N ALA A 18 0.68 8.20 14.89
CA ALA A 18 0.78 6.97 14.11
C ALA A 18 2.16 6.32 14.22
N SER A 19 3.24 7.12 14.17
CA SER A 19 4.61 6.62 14.35
C SER A 19 4.82 6.01 15.74
N MET A 20 4.37 6.70 16.80
CA MET A 20 4.53 6.22 18.17
C MET A 20 3.68 4.98 18.48
N LEU A 21 2.49 4.86 17.87
CA LEU A 21 1.70 3.63 17.93
C LEU A 21 2.40 2.46 17.24
N ALA A 22 3.11 2.68 16.13
CA ALA A 22 3.90 1.65 15.46
C ALA A 22 5.08 1.18 16.32
N GLU A 23 5.61 2.06 17.17
CA GLU A 23 6.61 1.75 18.21
C GLU A 23 5.99 1.06 19.45
N SER A 24 4.71 0.68 19.40
CA SER A 24 3.95 0.03 20.50
C SER A 24 3.74 0.90 21.76
N MET A 25 3.83 2.23 21.65
CA MET A 25 3.52 3.13 22.77
C MET A 25 2.01 3.17 23.06
N THR A 26 1.65 3.32 24.33
CA THR A 26 0.25 3.47 24.77
C THR A 26 -0.28 4.88 24.57
N GLU A 27 -1.60 5.06 24.48
CA GLU A 27 -2.22 6.38 24.34
C GLU A 27 -1.84 7.35 25.47
N GLN A 28 -1.60 6.84 26.68
CA GLN A 28 -1.16 7.65 27.82
C GLN A 28 0.28 8.14 27.65
N GLU A 29 1.21 7.26 27.28
CA GLU A 29 2.62 7.64 27.06
C GLU A 29 2.76 8.64 25.89
N ILE A 30 1.94 8.48 24.85
CA ILE A 30 1.88 9.40 23.71
C ILE A 30 1.34 10.76 24.15
N ALA A 31 0.30 10.78 24.99
CA ALA A 31 -0.28 12.01 25.54
C ALA A 31 0.74 12.79 26.37
N ASP A 32 1.46 12.09 27.25
CA ASP A 32 2.50 12.66 28.11
C ASP A 32 3.67 13.21 27.27
N LYS A 33 4.09 12.50 26.21
CA LYS A 33 5.18 12.91 25.32
C LYS A 33 4.83 14.10 24.41
N LEU A 34 3.58 14.18 23.97
CA LEU A 34 3.10 15.27 23.10
C LEU A 34 2.50 16.45 23.87
N GLY A 35 2.40 16.36 25.20
CA GLY A 35 1.84 17.41 26.06
C GLY A 35 0.37 17.71 25.78
N VAL A 36 -0.39 16.71 25.37
CA VAL A 36 -1.82 16.82 25.03
C VAL A 36 -2.65 15.88 25.87
N ASP A 37 -3.93 16.19 26.05
CA ASP A 37 -4.82 15.34 26.83
C ASP A 37 -5.02 13.95 26.17
N ARG A 38 -5.11 12.91 26.98
CA ARG A 38 -5.31 11.52 26.53
C ARG A 38 -6.54 11.38 25.63
N THR A 39 -7.62 12.11 25.90
CA THR A 39 -8.83 12.08 25.06
C THR A 39 -8.58 12.64 23.66
N THR A 40 -7.64 13.58 23.52
CA THR A 40 -7.23 14.11 22.21
C THR A 40 -6.49 13.05 21.41
N ILE A 41 -5.58 12.33 22.04
CA ILE A 41 -4.88 11.19 21.42
C ILE A 41 -5.87 10.10 21.02
N SER A 42 -6.79 9.72 21.91
CA SER A 42 -7.79 8.68 21.63
C SER A 42 -8.68 9.01 20.43
N ARG A 43 -9.06 10.29 20.27
CA ARG A 43 -9.79 10.78 19.08
C ARG A 43 -8.94 10.68 17.83
N ASP A 44 -7.66 11.05 17.90
CA ASP A 44 -6.74 10.92 16.77
C ASP A 44 -6.52 9.44 16.39
N VAL A 45 -6.42 8.53 17.36
CA VAL A 45 -6.35 7.07 17.11
C VAL A 45 -7.60 6.58 16.40
N THR A 46 -8.79 7.02 16.82
CA THR A 46 -10.05 6.64 16.17
C THR A 46 -10.09 7.13 14.71
N ILE A 47 -9.61 8.34 14.46
CA ILE A 47 -9.54 8.88 13.11
C ILE A 47 -8.51 8.12 12.26
N LEU A 48 -7.33 7.81 12.81
CA LEU A 48 -6.32 6.98 12.13
C LEU A 48 -6.91 5.61 11.77
N LYS A 49 -7.63 4.96 12.68
CA LYS A 49 -8.33 3.69 12.40
C LYS A 49 -9.32 3.82 11.23
N LYS A 50 -10.14 4.88 11.23
CA LYS A 50 -11.09 5.15 10.14
C LYS A 50 -10.38 5.42 8.82
N MET A 51 -9.28 6.18 8.83
CA MET A 51 -8.46 6.43 7.64
C MET A 51 -7.87 5.14 7.09
N SER A 52 -7.38 4.24 7.95
CA SER A 52 -6.88 2.93 7.53
C SER A 52 -7.99 2.05 6.93
N GLN A 53 -9.19 2.05 7.51
CA GLN A 53 -10.34 1.34 6.96
C GLN A 53 -10.74 1.88 5.58
N GLN A 54 -10.80 3.21 5.43
CA GLN A 54 -11.10 3.84 4.16
C GLN A 54 -10.04 3.51 3.10
N PHE A 55 -8.76 3.55 3.49
CA PHE A 55 -7.67 3.18 2.59
C PHE A 55 -7.80 1.74 2.08
N VAL A 56 -8.11 0.78 2.96
CA VAL A 56 -8.33 -0.62 2.54
C VAL A 56 -9.55 -0.74 1.62
N TYR A 57 -10.62 0.00 1.89
CA TYR A 57 -11.81 0.03 1.04
C TYR A 57 -11.50 0.58 -0.36
N ASP A 58 -10.87 1.74 -0.44
CA ASP A 58 -10.48 2.40 -1.70
C ASP A 58 -9.48 1.54 -2.47
N LEU A 59 -8.53 0.92 -1.76
CA LEU A 59 -7.61 -0.04 -2.34
C LEU A 59 -8.36 -1.20 -2.99
N ALA A 60 -9.34 -1.80 -2.32
CA ALA A 60 -10.09 -2.92 -2.86
C ALA A 60 -10.97 -2.53 -4.07
N HIS A 61 -11.61 -1.36 -4.04
CA HIS A 61 -12.63 -0.98 -5.03
C HIS A 61 -12.08 -0.26 -6.27
N SER A 62 -11.06 0.60 -6.14
CA SER A 62 -10.62 1.45 -7.25
C SER A 62 -9.15 1.30 -7.60
N ASP A 63 -8.28 1.16 -6.59
CA ASP A 63 -6.85 1.39 -6.78
C ASP A 63 -6.02 0.10 -6.81
N LEU A 64 -6.62 -1.08 -6.59
CA LEU A 64 -5.91 -2.35 -6.50
C LEU A 64 -5.00 -2.58 -7.71
N ALA A 65 -5.53 -2.36 -8.91
CA ALA A 65 -4.79 -2.53 -10.16
C ALA A 65 -3.58 -1.58 -10.27
N TYR A 66 -3.71 -0.35 -9.77
CA TYR A 66 -2.63 0.64 -9.75
C TYR A 66 -1.52 0.21 -8.79
N TYR A 67 -1.85 -0.16 -7.55
CA TYR A 67 -0.86 -0.62 -6.57
C TYR A 67 -0.20 -1.93 -7.01
N TYR A 68 -0.96 -2.84 -7.60
CA TYR A 68 -0.45 -4.07 -8.19
C TYR A 68 0.60 -3.78 -9.27
N LYS A 69 0.32 -2.84 -10.19
CA LYS A 69 1.29 -2.41 -11.21
C LYS A 69 2.52 -1.74 -10.58
N GLN A 70 2.34 -0.94 -9.54
CA GLN A 70 3.47 -0.31 -8.84
C GLN A 70 4.38 -1.33 -8.16
N CYS A 71 3.83 -2.37 -7.53
CA CYS A 71 4.62 -3.47 -6.96
C CYS A 71 5.44 -4.19 -8.04
N LEU A 72 4.84 -4.47 -9.20
CA LEU A 72 5.56 -5.09 -10.33
C LEU A 72 6.73 -4.21 -10.81
N ASN A 73 6.50 -2.90 -10.98
CA ASN A 73 7.54 -1.96 -11.38
C ASN A 73 8.67 -1.88 -10.32
N GLY A 74 8.31 -1.88 -9.04
CA GLY A 74 9.29 -1.88 -7.94
C GLY A 74 10.17 -3.13 -7.92
N LEU A 75 9.57 -4.31 -8.13
CA LEU A 75 10.31 -5.57 -8.26
C LEU A 75 11.25 -5.56 -9.47
N GLU A 76 10.81 -4.99 -10.60
CA GLU A 76 11.63 -4.86 -11.80
C GLU A 76 12.84 -3.94 -11.57
N GLU A 77 12.66 -2.81 -10.90
CA GLU A 77 13.77 -1.92 -10.53
C GLU A 77 14.73 -2.55 -9.52
N ALA A 78 14.22 -3.29 -8.54
CA ALA A 78 15.05 -4.05 -7.60
C ALA A 78 15.91 -5.08 -8.34
N LYS A 79 15.29 -5.83 -9.25
CA LYS A 79 15.97 -6.80 -10.13
C LYS A 79 17.06 -6.12 -10.98
N ARG A 80 16.75 -4.98 -11.60
CA ARG A 80 17.71 -4.21 -12.41
C ARG A 80 18.92 -3.77 -11.59
N LYS A 81 18.70 -3.28 -10.36
CA LYS A 81 19.78 -2.89 -9.45
C LYS A 81 20.63 -4.09 -9.02
N ALA A 82 20.01 -5.24 -8.75
CA ALA A 82 20.72 -6.48 -8.42
C ALA A 82 21.66 -6.92 -9.57
N TRP A 83 21.18 -6.89 -10.82
CA TRP A 83 22.01 -7.16 -12.00
C TRP A 83 23.18 -6.20 -12.17
N LEU A 84 22.97 -4.92 -11.90
CA LEU A 84 24.02 -3.91 -11.98
C LEU A 84 25.11 -4.13 -10.90
N ILE A 85 24.72 -4.56 -9.69
CA ILE A 85 25.67 -4.96 -8.64
C ILE A 85 26.45 -6.20 -9.09
N PHE A 86 25.76 -7.21 -9.61
CA PHE A 86 26.39 -8.42 -10.13
C PHE A 86 27.45 -8.12 -11.19
N ASN A 87 27.11 -7.34 -12.23
CA ASN A 87 28.04 -7.01 -13.32
C ASN A 87 29.30 -6.27 -12.81
N ARG A 88 29.13 -5.33 -11.87
CA ARG A 88 30.26 -4.61 -11.26
C ARG A 88 31.18 -5.53 -10.45
N LEU A 89 30.60 -6.50 -9.74
CA LEU A 89 31.36 -7.46 -8.95
C LEU A 89 32.10 -8.47 -9.83
N THR A 90 31.54 -8.86 -10.97
CA THR A 90 32.22 -9.74 -11.93
C THR A 90 33.41 -9.08 -12.62
N GLU A 91 33.35 -7.76 -12.84
CA GLU A 91 34.48 -6.98 -13.39
C GLU A 91 35.60 -6.77 -12.36
N SER A 92 35.28 -6.82 -11.07
CA SER A 92 36.20 -6.55 -9.96
C SER A 92 36.69 -7.86 -9.36
N SER A 93 37.66 -8.54 -9.99
CA SER A 93 38.13 -9.92 -9.71
C SER A 93 38.73 -10.19 -8.31
N SER A 94 38.03 -9.84 -7.23
CA SER A 94 38.43 -10.07 -5.85
C SER A 94 37.67 -11.27 -5.25
N SER A 95 38.33 -12.05 -4.39
CA SER A 95 37.77 -13.29 -3.82
C SER A 95 36.48 -13.08 -2.99
N GLY A 96 36.26 -11.89 -2.43
CA GLY A 96 34.99 -11.52 -1.77
C GLY A 96 33.82 -11.29 -2.73
N ALA A 97 34.10 -10.95 -4.00
CA ALA A 97 33.10 -10.61 -5.00
C ALA A 97 32.22 -11.81 -5.40
N VAL A 98 32.71 -13.05 -5.27
CA VAL A 98 31.95 -14.25 -5.65
C VAL A 98 30.74 -14.46 -4.74
N LYS A 99 30.90 -14.25 -3.42
CA LYS A 99 29.81 -14.40 -2.45
C LYS A 99 28.75 -13.32 -2.65
N ASP A 100 29.18 -12.07 -2.83
CA ASP A 100 28.27 -10.94 -3.04
C ASP A 100 27.56 -11.02 -4.41
N SER A 101 28.23 -11.55 -5.43
CA SER A 101 27.63 -11.86 -6.73
C SER A 101 26.54 -12.92 -6.61
N LEU A 102 26.78 -13.97 -5.83
CA LEU A 102 25.79 -15.01 -5.60
C LEU A 102 24.57 -14.49 -4.82
N LEU A 103 24.79 -13.57 -3.86
CA LEU A 103 23.69 -12.89 -3.17
C LEU A 103 22.87 -12.00 -4.11
N ALA A 104 23.50 -11.27 -5.02
CA ALA A 104 22.82 -10.46 -6.03
C ALA A 104 21.98 -11.32 -7.00
N LEU A 105 22.52 -12.48 -7.41
CA LEU A 105 21.78 -13.45 -8.21
C LEU A 105 20.61 -14.07 -7.45
N LYS A 106 20.81 -14.42 -6.17
CA LYS A 106 19.72 -14.91 -5.32
C LYS A 106 18.58 -13.89 -5.23
N LEU A 107 18.89 -12.62 -4.96
CA LEU A 107 17.89 -11.56 -4.90
C LEU A 107 17.13 -11.42 -6.23
N THR A 108 17.80 -11.61 -7.36
CA THR A 108 17.18 -11.62 -8.70
C THR A 108 16.18 -12.77 -8.84
N VAL A 109 16.52 -13.97 -8.38
CA VAL A 109 15.63 -15.14 -8.39
C VAL A 109 14.43 -14.89 -7.47
N ASP A 110 14.66 -14.41 -6.25
CA ASP A 110 13.60 -14.10 -5.28
C ASP A 110 12.63 -13.05 -5.85
N CYS A 111 13.14 -12.02 -6.56
CA CYS A 111 12.30 -11.04 -7.25
C CYS A 111 11.45 -11.68 -8.36
N ASN A 112 12.01 -12.61 -9.15
CA ASN A 112 11.26 -13.29 -10.20
C ASN A 112 10.18 -14.23 -9.61
N GLU A 113 10.47 -14.94 -8.52
CA GLU A 113 9.48 -15.75 -7.80
C GLU A 113 8.33 -14.90 -7.27
N ALA A 114 8.64 -13.74 -6.67
CA ALA A 114 7.64 -12.78 -6.21
C ALA A 114 6.80 -12.23 -7.38
N GLN A 115 7.42 -11.87 -8.51
CA GLN A 115 6.70 -11.45 -9.72
C GLN A 115 5.77 -12.56 -10.23
N PHE A 116 6.25 -13.81 -10.26
CA PHE A 116 5.44 -14.95 -10.70
C PHE A 116 4.25 -15.22 -9.77
N SER A 117 4.46 -15.10 -8.45
CA SER A 117 3.37 -15.22 -7.46
C SER A 117 2.30 -14.15 -7.69
N LEU A 118 2.72 -12.89 -7.90
CA LEU A 118 1.79 -11.82 -8.24
C LEU A 118 1.03 -12.13 -9.53
N PHE A 119 1.71 -12.56 -10.59
CA PHE A 119 1.07 -12.91 -11.86
C PHE A 119 0.09 -14.07 -11.75
N LYS A 120 0.33 -15.03 -10.84
CA LYS A 120 -0.62 -16.12 -10.58
C LYS A 120 -1.96 -15.59 -10.04
N GLU A 121 -1.93 -14.50 -9.28
CA GLU A 121 -3.10 -13.86 -8.68
C GLU A 121 -3.74 -12.81 -9.61
N GLY A 122 -3.00 -12.27 -10.58
CA GLY A 122 -3.46 -11.24 -11.52
C GLY A 122 -4.70 -11.60 -12.35
N PRO A 123 -4.81 -12.81 -12.93
CA PRO A 123 -6.00 -13.26 -13.64
C PRO A 123 -7.25 -13.27 -12.75
N ALA A 124 -7.13 -13.62 -11.47
CA ALA A 124 -8.27 -13.61 -10.55
C ALA A 124 -8.77 -12.17 -10.32
N ILE A 125 -7.86 -11.20 -10.17
CA ILE A 125 -8.18 -9.78 -10.02
C ILE A 125 -8.90 -9.24 -11.27
N MET A 126 -8.44 -9.60 -12.48
CA MET A 126 -9.12 -9.20 -13.72
C MET A 126 -10.52 -9.81 -13.86
N GLN A 127 -10.70 -11.07 -13.46
CA GLN A 127 -12.01 -11.73 -13.49
C GLN A 127 -12.97 -11.12 -12.48
N ILE A 128 -12.50 -10.73 -11.29
CA ILE A 128 -13.32 -10.02 -10.28
C ILE A 128 -13.80 -8.68 -10.84
N LYS A 129 -12.90 -7.87 -11.40
CA LYS A 129 -13.28 -6.57 -11.97
C LYS A 129 -14.31 -6.69 -13.10
N TRP A 130 -14.14 -7.69 -13.96
CA TRP A 130 -15.12 -7.99 -15.00
C TRP A 130 -16.47 -8.43 -14.43
N LEU A 131 -16.48 -9.20 -13.34
CA LEU A 131 -17.72 -9.59 -12.64
C LEU A 131 -18.40 -8.38 -11.98
N GLU A 132 -17.65 -7.47 -11.37
CA GLU A 132 -18.17 -6.22 -10.79
C GLU A 132 -18.83 -5.33 -11.85
N GLU A 133 -18.16 -5.12 -12.99
CA GLU A 133 -18.72 -4.36 -14.11
C GLU A 133 -20.01 -5.00 -14.64
N ARG A 134 -20.06 -6.33 -14.71
CA ARG A 134 -21.27 -7.06 -15.10
C ARG A 134 -22.39 -6.94 -14.08
N LEU A 135 -22.08 -7.00 -12.79
CA LEU A 135 -23.06 -6.84 -11.71
C LEU A 135 -23.70 -5.45 -11.78
N ALA A 136 -22.89 -4.40 -11.91
CA ALA A 136 -23.37 -3.02 -12.05
C ALA A 136 -24.29 -2.85 -13.27
N HIS A 137 -23.97 -3.50 -14.39
CA HIS A 137 -24.84 -3.51 -15.56
C HIS A 137 -26.17 -4.23 -15.30
N ILE A 138 -26.20 -5.32 -14.53
CA ILE A 138 -27.44 -6.05 -14.20
C ILE A 138 -28.31 -5.20 -13.27
N GLU A 139 -27.76 -4.65 -12.20
CA GLU A 139 -28.48 -3.78 -11.26
C GLU A 139 -29.11 -2.57 -11.97
N SER A 140 -28.36 -1.94 -12.88
CA SER A 140 -28.88 -0.83 -13.68
C SER A 140 -30.05 -1.20 -14.60
N ARG A 141 -30.12 -2.47 -15.06
CA ARG A 141 -31.23 -2.96 -15.90
C ARG A 141 -32.47 -3.28 -15.06
N GLU A 142 -32.28 -3.83 -13.87
CA GLU A 142 -33.38 -4.13 -12.94
C GLU A 142 -34.06 -2.84 -12.47
N SER A 143 -33.30 -1.83 -12.03
CA SER A 143 -33.87 -0.53 -11.65
C SER A 143 -34.65 0.13 -12.80
N ASN A 144 -34.15 0.05 -14.04
CA ASN A 144 -34.84 0.59 -15.22
C ASN A 144 -36.11 -0.22 -15.59
N GLN A 145 -36.17 -1.51 -15.26
CA GLN A 145 -37.37 -2.33 -15.47
C GLN A 145 -38.44 -2.06 -14.42
N GLU A 146 -38.08 -1.79 -13.17
CA GLU A 146 -39.02 -1.41 -12.11
C GLU A 146 -39.64 -0.03 -12.40
N LEU A 147 -38.83 0.96 -12.78
CA LEU A 147 -39.30 2.30 -13.20
C LEU A 147 -40.29 2.26 -14.37
N ARG A 148 -40.19 1.28 -15.26
CA ARG A 148 -41.12 1.10 -16.40
C ARG A 148 -42.42 0.39 -16.04
N LYS A 149 -42.51 -0.26 -14.88
CA LYS A 149 -43.74 -0.93 -14.40
C LYS A 149 -44.63 -0.01 -13.56
N GLU A 150 -44.08 1.12 -13.08
CA GLU A 150 -44.80 2.11 -12.27
C GLU A 150 -45.42 3.26 -13.10
N VAL A 151 -45.26 3.25 -14.43
CA VAL A 151 -45.87 4.17 -15.40
C VAL A 151 -46.91 3.44 -16.23
#